data_AF-A0A160DWI1-F1
#
_entry.id   AF-A0A160DWI1-F1
#
_cell.length_a   1.000
_cell.length_b   1.000
_cell.length_c   1.000
_cell.angle_alpha   90.00
_cell.angle_beta   90.00
_cell.angle_gamma   90.00
#
_symmetry.space_group_name_H-M   'P 1'
#
loop_
_entity.id
_entity.type
_entity.pdbx_description
1 polymer ?
#
loop_
_entity_poly.entity_id
_entity_poly.type
_entity_poly.pdbx_seq_one_letter_code
_entity_poly.pdbx_strand_id
1 'polypeptide(L)'
;MRRRACLLLSGSILLGGAAVASAQAPAPVNTLSWTARDLDRAYGFVVYRGPAAEGPFLRLNKDIIRTSPSQGEYRYVDRDVVAGTTYYYQIDAVSQTGVKKRLSPPLPKKTGGTAASAELPGTGKAGGSRGP
;
A
#
# COMPACT_ATOMS: atom_id res chain seq x y z
N MET A 1 -31.95 3.68 64.50
CA MET A 1 -33.20 2.93 64.22
C MET A 1 -33.92 3.56 63.03
N ARG A 2 -34.39 2.73 62.10
CA ARG A 2 -35.44 2.94 61.06
C ARG A 2 -35.07 3.66 59.74
N ARG A 3 -35.39 2.92 58.67
CA ARG A 3 -35.25 3.14 57.22
C ARG A 3 -36.40 4.00 56.69
N ARG A 4 -36.22 4.70 55.56
CA ARG A 4 -36.90 4.44 54.26
C ARG A 4 -36.63 5.52 53.20
N ALA A 5 -36.53 5.04 51.97
CA ALA A 5 -36.24 5.72 50.72
C ALA A 5 -37.38 6.61 50.19
N CYS A 6 -37.06 7.59 49.33
CA CYS A 6 -37.86 7.93 48.15
C CYS A 6 -37.02 8.69 47.11
N LEU A 7 -37.18 8.29 45.84
CA LEU A 7 -36.54 8.82 44.62
C LEU A 7 -36.80 10.31 44.40
N LEU A 8 -35.86 11.03 43.77
CA LEU A 8 -36.19 11.84 42.59
C LEU A 8 -35.04 11.81 41.57
N LEU A 9 -35.44 11.61 40.32
CA LEU A 9 -34.63 11.55 39.11
C LEU A 9 -33.92 12.89 38.85
N SER A 10 -32.68 12.83 38.37
CA SER A 10 -32.27 13.65 37.24
C SER A 10 -31.21 12.90 36.45
N GLY A 11 -31.63 12.41 35.30
CA GLY A 11 -30.76 11.80 34.32
C GLY A 11 -29.81 12.87 33.76
N SER A 12 -28.55 12.51 33.71
CA SER A 12 -27.62 13.04 32.73
C SER A 12 -26.79 11.85 32.30
N ILE A 13 -27.35 11.08 31.36
CA ILE A 13 -26.55 10.18 30.56
C ILE A 13 -25.60 11.10 29.80
N LEU A 14 -24.36 11.19 30.28
CA LEU A 14 -23.25 11.60 29.46
C LEU A 14 -23.27 10.64 28.26
N LEU A 15 -23.73 11.16 27.13
CA LEU A 15 -23.59 10.50 25.84
C LEU A 15 -22.08 10.50 25.55
N GLY A 16 -21.38 9.56 26.17
CA GLY A 16 -20.01 9.24 25.84
C GLY A 16 -20.01 8.77 24.41
N GLY A 17 -19.73 9.70 23.49
CA GLY A 17 -19.48 9.38 22.11
C GLY A 17 -18.35 8.35 22.10
N ALA A 18 -18.69 7.10 21.84
CA ALA A 18 -17.70 6.12 21.48
C ALA A 18 -17.05 6.67 20.21
N ALA A 19 -15.83 7.19 20.34
CA ALA A 19 -14.96 7.38 19.21
C ALA A 19 -14.80 5.99 18.60
N VAL A 20 -15.54 5.72 17.52
CA VAL A 20 -15.23 4.60 16.65
C VAL A 20 -13.87 4.90 16.07
N ALA A 21 -12.84 4.35 16.72
CA ALA A 21 -11.51 4.29 16.16
C ALA A 21 -11.63 3.44 14.88
N SER A 22 -11.74 4.10 13.73
CA SER A 22 -11.56 3.42 12.46
C SER A 22 -10.13 2.87 12.45
N ALA A 23 -10.00 1.55 12.64
CA ALA A 23 -8.79 0.84 12.33
C ALA A 23 -8.59 0.94 10.80
N GLN A 24 -7.81 1.93 10.36
CA GLN A 24 -7.45 2.06 8.96
C GLN A 24 -6.68 0.78 8.59
N ALA A 25 -7.19 0.03 7.61
CA ALA A 25 -6.47 -1.11 7.07
C ALA A 25 -5.07 -0.64 6.63
N PRO A 26 -4.02 -1.47 6.81
CA PRO A 26 -2.68 -1.10 6.40
C PRO A 26 -2.67 -0.75 4.91
N ALA A 27 -1.94 0.31 4.55
CA ALA A 27 -1.81 0.72 3.15
C ALA A 27 -1.27 -0.45 2.30
N PRO A 28 -1.79 -0.63 1.08
CA PRO A 28 -1.34 -1.72 0.22
C PRO A 28 0.12 -1.54 -0.17
N VAL A 29 0.86 -2.64 -0.27
CA VAL A 29 2.26 -2.66 -0.73
C VAL A 29 2.50 -3.85 -1.65
N ASN A 30 3.43 -3.70 -2.59
CA ASN A 30 3.99 -4.81 -3.35
C ASN A 30 5.42 -5.07 -2.93
N THR A 31 5.70 -6.31 -2.54
CA THR A 31 7.05 -6.77 -2.23
C THR A 31 7.60 -7.58 -3.41
N LEU A 32 8.77 -7.16 -3.90
CA LEU A 32 9.59 -7.91 -4.83
C LEU A 32 10.74 -8.56 -4.05
N SER A 33 10.94 -9.85 -4.27
CA SER A 33 12.09 -10.59 -3.75
C SER A 33 12.72 -11.34 -4.91
N TRP A 34 14.04 -11.27 -5.04
CA TRP A 34 14.78 -11.98 -6.09
C TRP A 34 16.12 -12.46 -5.59
N THR A 35 16.60 -13.53 -6.22
CA THR A 35 17.96 -14.02 -6.05
C THR A 35 18.80 -13.59 -7.24
N ALA A 36 20.01 -13.13 -7.00
CA ALA A 36 20.97 -12.81 -8.03
C ALA A 36 22.28 -13.56 -7.77
N ARG A 37 22.88 -14.06 -8.85
CA ARG A 37 24.16 -14.79 -8.85
C ARG A 37 25.17 -14.02 -9.71
N ASP A 38 26.44 -14.42 -9.64
CA ASP A 38 27.52 -13.84 -10.44
C ASP A 38 27.68 -12.32 -10.23
N LEU A 39 27.68 -11.91 -8.96
CA LEU A 39 27.64 -10.50 -8.54
C LEU A 39 28.98 -9.77 -8.64
N ASP A 40 30.06 -10.47 -8.99
CA ASP A 40 31.43 -9.93 -9.00
C ASP A 40 31.57 -8.67 -9.87
N ARG A 41 30.73 -8.57 -10.91
CA ARG A 41 30.70 -7.42 -11.83
C ARG A 41 29.47 -6.53 -11.66
N ALA A 42 28.54 -6.90 -10.77
CA ALA A 42 27.33 -6.13 -10.50
C ALA A 42 27.61 -5.10 -9.39
N TYR A 43 27.32 -3.84 -9.67
CA TYR A 43 27.31 -2.74 -8.70
C TYR A 43 26.00 -2.73 -7.89
N GLY A 44 24.88 -3.15 -8.48
CA GLY A 44 23.59 -3.11 -7.80
C GLY A 44 22.41 -3.31 -8.74
N PHE A 45 21.21 -3.03 -8.23
CA PHE A 45 19.96 -3.19 -8.95
C PHE A 45 19.16 -1.89 -9.06
N VAL A 46 18.49 -1.75 -10.20
CA VAL A 46 17.46 -0.73 -10.44
C VAL A 46 16.14 -1.47 -10.66
N VAL A 47 15.11 -1.02 -9.93
CA VAL A 47 13.76 -1.55 -10.01
C VAL A 47 12.91 -0.55 -10.79
N TYR A 48 12.14 -1.07 -11.73
CA TYR A 48 11.20 -0.30 -12.52
C TYR A 48 9.79 -0.88 -12.40
N ARG A 49 8.80 -0.02 -12.68
CA ARG A 49 7.38 -0.38 -12.73
C ARG A 49 6.70 0.24 -13.93
N GLY A 50 5.83 -0.52 -14.56
CA GLY A 50 4.94 -0.08 -15.64
C GLY A 50 3.50 -0.55 -15.43
N PRO A 51 2.54 0.06 -16.14
CA PRO A 51 1.14 -0.37 -16.13
C PRO A 51 0.88 -1.61 -17.01
N ALA A 52 1.79 -1.92 -17.94
CA ALA A 52 1.70 -3.03 -18.88
C ALA A 52 3.05 -3.76 -19.01
N ALA A 53 3.04 -4.97 -19.59
CA ALA A 53 4.25 -5.77 -19.80
C ALA A 53 5.23 -5.09 -20.77
N GLU A 54 4.70 -4.34 -21.73
CA GLU A 54 5.43 -3.61 -22.76
C GLU A 54 5.91 -2.24 -22.26
N GLY A 55 5.39 -1.78 -21.12
CA GLY A 55 5.72 -0.51 -20.49
C GLY A 55 4.70 0.59 -20.78
N PRO A 56 5.07 1.88 -20.63
CA PRO A 56 6.40 2.37 -20.26
C PRO A 56 6.78 1.97 -18.82
N PHE A 57 8.09 1.83 -18.58
CA PHE A 57 8.64 1.50 -17.28
C PHE A 57 9.33 2.71 -16.66
N LEU A 58 8.94 3.05 -15.42
CA LEU A 58 9.53 4.12 -14.64
C LEU A 58 10.37 3.55 -13.51
N ARG A 59 11.54 4.15 -13.29
CA ARG A 59 12.43 3.78 -12.18
C ARG A 59 11.76 4.11 -10.86
N LEU A 60 11.76 3.16 -9.93
CA LEU A 60 11.19 3.33 -8.60
C LEU A 60 12.22 3.73 -7.54
N ASN A 61 13.36 3.04 -7.48
CA ASN A 61 14.35 3.27 -6.43
C ASN A 61 15.27 4.46 -6.78
N LYS A 62 15.29 5.50 -5.94
CA LYS A 62 16.22 6.65 -6.10
C LYS A 62 17.68 6.23 -5.96
N ASP A 63 17.97 5.42 -4.95
CA ASP A 63 19.29 4.88 -4.67
C ASP A 63 19.43 3.46 -5.23
N ILE A 64 20.62 3.13 -5.72
CA ILE A 64 20.89 1.78 -6.21
C ILE A 64 20.87 0.79 -5.05
N ILE A 65 20.18 -0.34 -5.25
CA ILE A 65 20.24 -1.46 -4.30
C ILE A 65 21.60 -2.13 -4.50
N ARG A 66 22.55 -1.85 -3.61
CA ARG A 66 23.93 -2.34 -3.74
C ARG A 66 23.99 -3.86 -3.58
N THR A 67 24.82 -4.48 -4.39
CA THR A 67 25.21 -5.88 -4.19
C THR A 67 26.17 -6.01 -3.01
N SER A 68 26.18 -7.19 -2.40
CA SER A 68 27.22 -7.60 -1.44
C SER A 68 27.73 -8.99 -1.84
N PRO A 69 29.05 -9.26 -1.75
CA PRO A 69 29.63 -10.56 -2.13
C PRO A 69 29.02 -11.76 -1.38
N SER A 70 28.55 -11.55 -0.15
CA SER A 70 27.94 -12.58 0.69
C SER A 70 26.40 -12.62 0.58
N GLN A 71 25.79 -11.77 -0.25
CA GLN A 71 24.35 -11.62 -0.35
C GLN A 71 23.84 -12.07 -1.73
N GLY A 72 23.09 -13.17 -1.76
CA GLY A 72 22.40 -13.64 -2.97
C GLY A 72 20.96 -13.15 -3.09
N GLU A 73 20.33 -12.75 -1.98
CA GLU A 73 18.91 -12.42 -1.92
C GLU A 73 18.67 -10.93 -1.72
N TYR A 74 17.71 -10.39 -2.46
CA TYR A 74 17.42 -8.95 -2.49
C TYR A 74 15.92 -8.72 -2.42
N ARG A 75 15.54 -7.57 -1.86
CA ARG A 75 14.14 -7.19 -1.66
C ARG A 75 13.91 -5.71 -1.94
N TYR A 76 12.77 -5.41 -2.55
CA TYR A 76 12.26 -4.06 -2.74
C TYR A 76 10.78 -3.97 -2.35
N VAL A 77 10.39 -2.87 -1.70
CA VAL A 77 8.99 -2.61 -1.30
C VAL A 77 8.49 -1.40 -2.06
N ASP A 78 7.54 -1.62 -2.94
CA ASP A 78 6.76 -0.58 -3.57
C ASP A 78 5.54 -0.25 -2.69
N ARG A 79 5.50 0.97 -2.17
CA ARG A 79 4.41 1.48 -1.32
C ARG A 79 3.43 2.37 -2.09
N ASP A 80 3.79 2.77 -3.30
CA ASP A 80 3.02 3.73 -4.09
C ASP A 80 2.07 2.98 -5.04
N VAL A 81 1.32 2.03 -4.47
CA VAL A 81 0.47 1.10 -5.22
C VAL A 81 -0.99 1.27 -4.84
N VAL A 82 -1.86 1.01 -5.81
CA VAL A 82 -3.31 1.00 -5.61
C VAL A 82 -3.77 -0.44 -5.41
N ALA A 83 -4.60 -0.65 -4.37
CA ALA A 83 -5.18 -1.95 -4.07
C ALA A 83 -5.94 -2.51 -5.27
N GLY A 84 -5.81 -3.81 -5.53
CA GLY A 84 -6.47 -4.44 -6.67
C GLY A 84 -5.91 -4.03 -8.05
N THR A 85 -4.87 -3.20 -8.14
CA THR A 85 -4.20 -2.90 -9.42
C THR A 85 -3.11 -3.93 -9.72
N THR A 86 -2.96 -4.33 -10.98
CA THR A 86 -1.82 -5.14 -11.43
C THR A 86 -0.74 -4.21 -11.97
N TYR A 87 0.48 -4.39 -11.48
CA TYR A 87 1.65 -3.67 -11.97
C TYR A 87 2.66 -4.65 -12.56
N TYR A 88 3.47 -4.19 -13.51
CA TYR A 88 4.55 -4.97 -14.11
C TYR A 88 5.88 -4.44 -13.61
N TYR A 89 6.75 -5.32 -13.15
CA TYR A 89 8.05 -4.94 -12.59
C TYR A 89 9.20 -5.47 -13.41
N GLN A 90 10.24 -4.65 -13.58
CA GLN A 90 11.50 -5.04 -14.19
C GLN A 90 12.65 -4.73 -13.24
N ILE A 91 13.65 -5.60 -13.24
CA ILE A 91 14.85 -5.42 -12.43
C ILE A 91 16.04 -5.53 -13.37
N ASP A 92 16.84 -4.47 -13.42
CA ASP A 92 18.09 -4.46 -14.14
C ASP A 92 19.25 -4.48 -13.14
N ALA A 93 20.24 -5.33 -13.38
CA ALA A 93 21.54 -5.23 -12.76
C ALA A 93 22.34 -4.11 -13.43
N VAL A 94 23.01 -3.29 -12.62
CA VAL A 94 23.94 -2.26 -13.07
C VAL A 94 25.34 -2.77 -12.75
N SER A 95 26.24 -2.73 -13.73
CA SER A 95 27.66 -3.05 -13.53
C SER A 95 28.43 -1.89 -12.92
N GLN A 96 29.67 -2.13 -12.50
CA GLN A 96 30.57 -1.08 -11.97
C GLN A 96 30.87 0.03 -13.00
N THR A 97 30.73 -0.26 -14.30
CA THR A 97 30.91 0.71 -15.38
C THR A 97 29.60 1.38 -15.80
N GLY A 98 28.49 1.11 -15.10
CA GLY A 98 27.17 1.71 -15.37
C GLY A 98 26.33 1.01 -16.44
N VAL A 99 26.84 -0.06 -17.08
CA VAL A 99 26.07 -0.85 -18.04
C VAL A 99 24.92 -1.56 -17.34
N LYS A 100 23.71 -1.46 -17.89
CA LYS A 100 22.50 -2.09 -17.37
C LYS A 100 22.20 -3.38 -18.12
N LYS A 101 21.84 -4.44 -17.41
CA LYS A 101 21.37 -5.70 -17.97
C LYS A 101 20.10 -6.15 -17.25
N ARG A 102 19.07 -6.45 -18.02
CA ARG A 102 17.81 -6.99 -17.50
C ARG A 102 18.01 -8.38 -16.92
N LEU A 103 17.46 -8.63 -15.73
CA LEU A 103 17.52 -9.93 -15.08
C LEU A 103 16.43 -10.90 -15.58
N SER A 104 15.25 -10.39 -15.92
CA SER A 104 14.12 -11.20 -16.38
C SER A 104 13.14 -10.38 -17.24
N PRO A 105 12.26 -11.05 -18.01
CA PRO A 105 11.07 -10.39 -18.55
C PRO A 105 10.25 -9.69 -17.44
N PRO A 106 9.45 -8.66 -17.78
CA PRO A 106 8.58 -7.98 -16.82
C PRO A 106 7.63 -8.95 -16.11
N LEU A 107 7.55 -8.83 -14.78
CA LEU A 107 6.78 -9.72 -13.93
C LEU A 107 5.48 -9.03 -13.49
N PRO A 108 4.29 -9.62 -13.74
CA PRO A 108 3.04 -9.08 -13.23
C PRO A 108 2.94 -9.33 -11.71
N LYS A 109 2.46 -8.33 -10.98
CA LYS A 109 2.18 -8.42 -9.55
C LYS A 109 0.87 -7.70 -9.25
N LYS A 110 -0.12 -8.48 -8.78
CA LYS A 110 -1.40 -7.95 -8.29
C LYS A 110 -1.20 -7.39 -6.88
N THR A 111 -1.56 -6.13 -6.69
CA THR A 111 -1.60 -5.51 -5.36
C THR A 111 -2.77 -6.09 -4.58
N GLY A 112 -2.51 -6.51 -3.33
CA GLY A 112 -3.52 -7.03 -2.42
C GLY A 112 -4.74 -6.10 -2.29
N GLY A 113 -5.92 -6.69 -2.13
CA GLY A 113 -7.18 -5.97 -1.99
C GLY A 113 -7.54 -5.75 -0.52
N THR A 114 -7.35 -4.54 -0.02
CA THR A 114 -8.23 -3.85 0.93
C THR A 114 -7.81 -2.38 0.89
N ALA A 115 -8.32 -1.65 -0.09
CA ALA A 115 -8.42 -0.20 0.05
C ALA A 115 -9.54 0.05 1.05
N ALA A 116 -9.24 0.72 2.15
CA ALA A 116 -10.26 1.21 3.06
C ALA A 116 -11.30 1.98 2.24
N SER A 117 -12.57 1.60 2.44
CA SER A 117 -13.79 2.19 1.90
C SER A 117 -13.63 3.66 1.51
N ALA A 118 -13.41 3.90 0.21
CA ALA A 118 -13.67 5.18 -0.41
C ALA A 118 -15.11 5.16 -0.93
N GLU A 119 -16.07 5.03 -0.01
CA GLU A 119 -17.43 5.51 -0.25
C GLU A 119 -17.64 6.68 0.71
N LEU A 120 -17.52 7.91 0.18
CA LEU A 120 -18.22 9.04 0.76
C LEU A 120 -19.63 9.01 0.16
N PRO A 121 -20.68 8.55 0.85
CA PRO A 121 -22.03 8.96 0.51
C PRO A 121 -22.18 10.43 0.93
N GLY A 122 -21.75 11.32 0.03
CA GLY A 122 -22.08 12.74 0.06
C GLY A 122 -23.58 12.91 -0.16
N THR A 123 -24.28 13.04 0.95
CA THR A 123 -25.67 13.44 1.14
C THR A 123 -26.26 14.34 0.04
N GLY A 124 -27.36 13.88 -0.55
CA GLY A 124 -28.26 14.70 -1.36
C GLY A 124 -29.71 14.31 -1.14
N LYS A 125 -30.20 14.36 0.11
CA LYS A 125 -31.65 14.34 0.40
C LYS A 125 -32.10 15.74 0.81
N ALA A 126 -32.57 16.51 -0.16
CA ALA A 126 -33.51 17.61 -0.01
C ALA A 126 -34.31 17.61 -1.33
N GLY A 127 -35.57 17.18 -1.36
CA GLY A 127 -36.70 17.93 -0.82
C GLY A 127 -37.44 18.55 -2.01
N GLY A 128 -38.59 18.00 -2.39
CA GLY A 128 -39.34 18.44 -3.57
C GLY A 128 -40.75 17.87 -3.61
N SER A 129 -41.60 18.41 -2.74
CA SER A 129 -43.04 18.64 -2.91
C SER A 129 -43.88 17.64 -3.72
N ARG A 130 -44.70 16.88 -3.00
CA ARG A 130 -46.00 16.39 -3.46
C ARG A 130 -46.97 17.56 -3.60
N GLY A 131 -47.65 17.65 -4.74
CA GLY A 131 -49.00 18.19 -4.82
C GLY A 131 -49.35 18.73 -6.20
N PRO A 132 -50.63 19.08 -6.40
CA PRO A 132 -51.83 18.37 -5.94
C PRO A 132 -52.17 17.15 -6.81
#